data_AF-A0A1C6QLP3-F1
#
_entry.id   AF-A0A1C6QLP3-F1
#
_cell.length_a   1.000
_cell.length_b   1.000
_cell.length_c   1.000
_cell.angle_alpha   90.00
_cell.angle_beta   90.00
_cell.angle_gamma   90.00
#
_symmetry.space_group_name_H-M   'P 1'
#
loop_
_entity.id
_entity.type
_entity.pdbx_description
1 polymer ?
#
loop_
_entity_poly.entity_id
_entity_poly.type
_entity_poly.pdbx_seq_one_letter_code
_entity_poly.pdbx_strand_id
1 'polypeptide(L)'
;MGEEQAADSFRLAAEIRRTGVRTGVYLGSSGKFAKQMKWASEQGARFCVIYGAAEREAGTVTLRDMESGEQVQVPFDRTASELSRRITSSD
;
A
#
# COMPACT_ATOMS: atom_id res chain seq x y z
N MET A 1 -3.88 13.47 -5.58
CA MET A 1 -4.62 12.22 -5.79
C MET A 1 -5.85 12.58 -6.60
N GLY A 2 -6.06 11.96 -7.76
CA GLY A 2 -7.31 12.11 -8.50
C GLY A 2 -8.47 11.39 -7.78
N GLU A 3 -9.72 11.74 -8.07
CA GLU A 3 -10.90 11.19 -7.37
C GLU A 3 -11.01 9.66 -7.53
N GLU A 4 -10.76 9.13 -8.73
CA GLU A 4 -10.77 7.68 -8.97
C GLU A 4 -9.65 6.95 -8.23
N GLN A 5 -8.44 7.53 -8.23
CA GLN A 5 -7.30 6.99 -7.49
C GLN A 5 -7.59 6.95 -5.98
N ALA A 6 -8.32 7.95 -5.47
CA ALA A 6 -8.78 7.99 -4.08
C ALA A 6 -9.74 6.83 -3.79
N ALA A 7 -10.77 6.68 -4.62
CA ALA A 7 -11.76 5.62 -4.47
C ALA A 7 -11.12 4.22 -4.47
N ASP A 8 -10.21 3.96 -5.42
CA ASP A 8 -9.46 2.71 -5.50
C ASP A 8 -8.57 2.47 -4.26
N SER A 9 -7.87 3.52 -3.80
CA SER A 9 -7.01 3.42 -2.61
C SER A 9 -7.81 3.10 -1.35
N PHE A 10 -9.00 3.71 -1.19
CA PHE A 10 -9.89 3.40 -0.08
C PHE A 10 -10.51 2.01 -0.21
N ARG A 11 -10.88 1.59 -1.42
CA ARG A 11 -11.37 0.24 -1.72
C ARG A 11 -10.33 -0.78 -1.28
N LEU A 12 -9.10 -0.64 -1.79
CA LEU A 12 -7.98 -1.53 -1.49
C LEU A 12 -7.67 -1.57 0.01
N ALA A 13 -7.61 -0.41 0.68
CA ALA A 13 -7.40 -0.35 2.11
C ALA A 13 -8.52 -1.04 2.90
N ALA A 14 -9.77 -0.96 2.44
CA ALA A 14 -10.87 -1.72 3.03
C ALA A 14 -10.69 -3.23 2.84
N GLU A 15 -10.21 -3.69 1.68
CA GLU A 15 -9.96 -5.12 1.43
C GLU A 15 -8.86 -5.68 2.33
N ILE A 16 -7.76 -4.93 2.48
CA ILE A 16 -6.66 -5.31 3.37
C ILE A 16 -7.15 -5.37 4.83
N ARG A 17 -7.96 -4.41 5.30
CA ARG A 17 -8.51 -4.45 6.66
C ARG A 17 -9.39 -5.65 6.92
N ARG A 18 -10.11 -6.16 5.91
CA ARG A 18 -10.92 -7.39 6.04
C ARG A 18 -10.06 -8.64 6.27
N THR A 19 -8.77 -8.61 5.97
CA THR A 19 -7.84 -9.71 6.30
C THR A 19 -7.24 -9.57 7.71
N GLY A 20 -7.70 -8.62 8.52
CA GLY A 20 -7.19 -8.37 9.88
C GLY A 20 -5.95 -7.48 9.93
N VAL A 21 -5.46 -6.96 8.80
CA VAL A 21 -4.28 -6.11 8.74
C VAL A 21 -4.67 -4.64 8.98
N ARG A 22 -4.03 -3.98 9.95
CA ARG A 22 -4.21 -2.55 10.18
C ARG A 22 -3.66 -1.76 8.99
N THR A 23 -4.49 -0.92 8.37
CA THR A 23 -4.10 -0.14 7.18
C THR A 23 -4.52 1.32 7.31
N GLY A 24 -3.58 2.23 7.06
CA GLY A 24 -3.83 3.67 6.90
C GLY A 24 -3.71 4.09 5.43
N VAL A 25 -4.40 5.17 5.06
CA VAL A 25 -4.27 5.79 3.73
C VAL A 25 -3.66 7.17 3.92
N TYR A 26 -2.64 7.51 3.12
CA TYR A 26 -2.04 8.84 3.16
C TYR A 26 -3.00 9.85 2.53
N LEU A 27 -3.50 10.80 3.34
CA LEU A 27 -4.41 11.87 2.92
C LEU A 27 -3.73 13.24 2.82
N GLY A 28 -2.40 13.28 2.92
CA GLY A 28 -1.66 14.54 2.84
C GLY A 28 -1.67 15.12 1.43
N SER A 29 -1.49 16.43 1.35
CA SER A 29 -1.53 17.18 0.08
C SER A 29 -0.27 16.98 -0.79
N SER A 30 0.80 16.39 -0.25
CA SER A 30 2.05 16.26 -1.00
C SER A 30 2.11 14.99 -1.84
N GLY A 31 2.30 15.14 -3.15
CA GLY A 31 2.63 14.05 -4.06
C GLY A 31 4.08 13.56 -3.97
N LYS A 32 4.91 14.12 -3.09
CA LYS A 32 6.32 13.73 -2.98
C LYS A 32 6.44 12.35 -2.33
N PHE A 33 6.96 11.38 -3.07
CA PHE A 33 7.20 10.01 -2.58
C PHE A 33 7.93 9.97 -1.23
N ALA A 34 9.00 10.75 -1.08
CA ALA A 34 9.77 10.84 0.17
C ALA A 34 8.92 11.25 1.38
N LYS A 35 7.92 12.14 1.21
CA LYS A 35 7.02 12.54 2.31
C LYS A 35 6.02 11.45 2.67
N GLN A 36 5.53 10.70 1.68
CA GLN A 36 4.61 9.58 1.89
C GLN A 36 5.32 8.43 2.62
N MET A 37 6.54 8.11 2.19
CA MET A 37 7.40 7.13 2.85
C MET A 37 7.74 7.52 4.29
N LYS A 38 8.09 8.80 4.52
CA LYS A 38 8.32 9.31 5.88
C LYS A 38 7.07 9.13 6.76
N TRP A 39 5.90 9.53 6.24
CA TRP A 39 4.65 9.37 6.97
C TRP A 39 4.37 7.91 7.33
N ALA A 40 4.54 6.97 6.39
CA ALA A 40 4.33 5.56 6.66
C ALA A 40 5.29 5.01 7.72
N SER A 41 6.56 5.43 7.68
CA SER A 41 7.54 5.10 8.71
C SER A 41 7.14 5.66 10.08
N GLU A 42 6.66 6.91 10.14
CA GLU A 42 6.13 7.53 11.38
C GLU A 42 4.88 6.81 11.92
N GLN A 43 4.11 6.12 11.07
CA GLN A 43 2.99 5.27 11.50
C GLN A 43 3.44 3.88 12.00
N GLY A 44 4.73 3.57 11.92
CA GLY A 44 5.26 2.22 12.24
C GLY A 44 4.79 1.15 11.25
N ALA A 45 4.53 1.53 9.99
CA ALA A 45 4.11 0.56 8.99
C ALA A 45 5.25 -0.39 8.63
N ARG A 46 5.00 -1.71 8.68
CA ARG A 46 5.92 -2.74 8.17
C ARG A 46 5.98 -2.75 6.65
N PHE A 47 4.83 -2.53 6.00
CA PHE A 47 4.70 -2.51 4.55
C PHE A 47 4.03 -1.23 4.08
N CYS A 48 4.50 -0.72 2.95
CA CYS A 48 3.88 0.34 2.18
C CYS A 48 3.18 -0.25 0.96
N VAL A 49 1.92 0.15 0.77
CA VAL A 49 1.13 -0.17 -0.43
C VAL A 49 1.14 1.06 -1.32
N ILE A 50 1.85 0.99 -2.44
CA ILE A 50 2.03 2.11 -3.38
C ILE A 50 1.11 1.88 -4.57
N TYR A 51 0.21 2.84 -4.81
CA TYR A 51 -0.76 2.81 -5.90
C TYR A 51 -0.83 4.18 -6.59
N GLY A 52 0.09 4.37 -7.55
CA GLY A 52 0.20 5.56 -8.39
C GLY A 52 -0.47 5.39 -9.76
N ALA A 53 -0.20 6.34 -10.65
CA ALA A 53 -0.68 6.27 -12.03
C ALA A 53 -0.09 5.07 -12.79
N ALA A 54 1.20 4.77 -12.57
CA ALA A 54 1.88 3.64 -13.21
C ALA A 54 1.32 2.29 -12.77
N GLU A 55 1.11 2.10 -11.46
CA GLU A 55 0.48 0.89 -10.92
C GLU A 55 -0.95 0.70 -11.44
N ARG A 56 -1.71 1.79 -11.49
CA ARG A 56 -3.07 1.77 -12.05
C ARG A 56 -3.07 1.36 -13.53
N GLU A 57 -2.20 1.94 -14.35
CA GLU A 57 -2.07 1.60 -15.77
C GLU A 57 -1.64 0.14 -15.97
N ALA A 58 -0.75 -0.36 -15.11
CA ALA A 58 -0.29 -1.75 -15.15
C ALA A 58 -1.29 -2.76 -14.54
N GLY A 59 -2.35 -2.31 -13.86
CA GLY A 59 -3.25 -3.19 -13.10
C GLY A 59 -2.58 -3.85 -11.90
N THR A 60 -1.50 -3.27 -11.39
CA THR A 60 -0.69 -3.80 -10.29
C THR A 60 -0.71 -2.86 -9.08
N VAL A 61 -0.05 -3.28 -8.01
CA VAL A 61 0.26 -2.52 -6.81
C VAL A 61 1.69 -2.85 -6.44
N THR A 62 2.46 -1.85 -6.01
CA THR A 62 3.80 -2.08 -5.48
C THR A 62 3.71 -2.23 -3.97
N LEU A 63 4.09 -3.41 -3.45
CA LEU A 63 4.28 -3.65 -2.02
C LEU A 63 5.74 -3.42 -1.68
N ARG A 64 6.01 -2.50 -0.77
CA ARG A 64 7.36 -2.20 -0.28
C ARG A 64 7.50 -2.63 1.18
N ASP A 65 8.50 -3.44 1.46
CA ASP A 65 8.96 -3.70 2.82
C ASP A 65 9.71 -2.46 3.35
N MET A 66 9.30 -1.97 4.51
CA MET A 66 9.86 -0.75 5.11
C MET A 66 11.17 -1.00 5.86
N GLU A 67 11.46 -2.25 6.22
CA GLU A 67 12.69 -2.68 6.89
C GLU A 67 13.78 -3.00 5.87
N SER A 68 13.49 -3.90 4.91
CA SER A 68 14.49 -4.31 3.91
C SER A 68 14.59 -3.35 2.72
N GLY A 69 13.54 -2.58 2.46
CA GLY A 69 13.41 -1.76 1.25
C GLY A 69 13.06 -2.55 -0.01
N GLU A 70 12.88 -3.88 0.09
CA GLU A 70 12.46 -4.74 -1.01
C GLU A 70 11.10 -4.29 -1.56
N GLN A 71 10.94 -4.37 -2.88
CA GLN A 71 9.71 -4.01 -3.57
C GLN A 71 9.28 -5.15 -4.47
N VAL A 72 8.00 -5.49 -4.41
CA VAL A 72 7.38 -6.45 -5.32
C VAL A 72 6.15 -5.83 -5.95
N GLN A 73 5.87 -6.20 -7.20
CA GLN A 73 4.61 -5.85 -7.84
C GLN A 73 3.65 -7.04 -7.75
N VAL A 74 2.40 -6.75 -7.42
CA VAL A 74 1.34 -7.73 -7.27
C VAL A 74 0.10 -7.25 -8.03
N PRO A 75 -0.73 -8.14 -8.59
CA PRO A 75 -2.01 -7.75 -9.17
C PRO A 75 -2.88 -7.02 -8.13
N PHE A 76 -3.56 -5.95 -8.54
CA PHE A 76 -4.33 -5.09 -7.63
C PHE A 76 -5.34 -5.87 -6.79
N ASP A 77 -6.05 -6.80 -7.43
CA ASP A 77 -7.04 -7.71 -6.87
C ASP A 77 -6.46 -8.80 -5.94
N ARG A 78 -5.15 -9.08 -5.99
CA ARG A 78 -4.48 -10.05 -5.10
C ARG A 78 -3.76 -9.40 -3.92
N THR A 79 -3.62 -8.07 -3.93
CA THR A 79 -2.86 -7.31 -2.94
C THR A 79 -3.20 -7.65 -1.50
N ALA A 80 -4.48 -7.73 -1.13
CA ALA A 80 -4.89 -7.99 0.25
C ALA A 80 -4.44 -9.38 0.74
N SER A 81 -4.60 -10.41 -0.09
CA SER A 81 -4.20 -11.78 0.24
C SER A 81 -2.68 -11.93 0.30
N GLU A 82 -1.95 -11.26 -0.60
CA GLU A 82 -0.49 -11.29 -0.61
C GLU A 82 0.10 -10.56 0.59
N LEU A 83 -0.44 -9.38 0.92
CA LEU A 83 0.02 -8.60 2.05
C LEU A 83 -0.26 -9.32 3.38
N SER A 84 -1.43 -9.96 3.54
CA SER A 84 -1.74 -10.73 4.74
C SER A 84 -0.77 -11.89 4.93
N ARG A 85 -0.44 -12.63 3.86
CA ARG A 85 0.54 -13.71 3.90
C ARG A 85 1.91 -13.22 4.34
N ARG A 86 2.39 -12.11 3.77
CA ARG A 86 3.70 -11.53 4.11
C ARG A 86 3.80 -11.07 5.57
N ILE A 87 2.72 -10.54 6.13
CA ILE A 87 2.68 -10.09 7.52
C ILE A 87 2.70 -11.28 8.48
N THR A 88 2.00 -12.38 8.17
CA THR A 88 1.94 -13.57 9.03
C THR A 88 3.18 -14.46 8.91
N SER A 89 3.88 -14.47 7.77
CA SER A 89 5.08 -15.30 7.55
C SER A 89 6.37 -14.72 8.16
N SER A 90 6.27 -13.76 9.06
CA SER A 90 7.44 -13.12 9.70
C SER A 90 7.25 -13.02 11.20
N ASP A 91 6.92 -14.17 11.78
CA ASP A 91 7.13 -14.56 13.18
C ASP A 91 8.33 -15.53 13.24
#